data_AF-A0A438N8T2-F1
#
_entry.id   AF-A0A438N8T2-F1
#
_cell.length_a   1.000
_cell.length_b   1.000
_cell.length_c   1.000
_cell.angle_alpha   90.00
_cell.angle_beta   90.00
_cell.angle_gamma   90.00
#
_symmetry.space_group_name_H-M   'P 1'
#
loop_
_entity.id
_entity.type
_entity.pdbx_description
1 polymer ?
#
loop_
_entity_poly.entity_id
_entity_poly.type
_entity_poly.pdbx_seq_one_letter_code
_entity_poly.pdbx_strand_id
1 'polypeptide(L)'
;MAKFSGRTRSTLVLAASSPLLGLAGWRFWTRHSFFEPFTSETDPLFQSAYLKKFNPRDNPSEDDCCVRLVPLTRLRADLGEDALNGGPKLIEAFAAGLWGGFGFAIQRAIMKRAFLNDTNKNDLWEKEELLESLYEPGNVAREQLANATTRSDHMA
;
A
#
# COMPACT_ATOMS: atom_id res chain seq x y z
N MET A 1 55.25 27.75 -15.48
CA MET A 1 53.88 28.04 -15.96
C MET A 1 53.10 26.73 -16.05
N ALA A 2 52.18 26.47 -15.12
CA ALA A 2 51.29 25.31 -15.18
C ALA A 2 49.89 25.76 -15.61
N LYS A 3 49.39 25.24 -16.74
CA LYS A 3 48.02 25.46 -17.22
C LYS A 3 47.10 24.48 -16.50
N PHE A 4 46.29 24.97 -15.57
CA PHE A 4 45.20 24.18 -14.98
C PHE A 4 44.03 24.11 -15.97
N SER A 5 43.78 22.91 -16.49
CA SER A 5 42.72 22.57 -17.44
C SER A 5 41.33 22.63 -16.78
N GLY A 6 40.44 23.44 -17.34
CA GLY A 6 39.07 23.67 -16.88
C GLY A 6 38.13 22.49 -17.08
N ARG A 7 38.20 21.48 -16.20
CA ARG A 7 37.26 20.34 -16.17
C ARG A 7 36.68 20.12 -14.77
N THR A 8 36.09 21.15 -14.17
CA THR A 8 35.48 21.05 -12.82
C THR A 8 34.16 21.82 -12.67
N ARG A 9 33.42 22.06 -13.77
CA ARG A 9 32.08 22.69 -13.67
C ARG A 9 30.88 21.80 -13.97
N SER A 10 31.06 20.56 -14.44
CA SER A 10 29.93 19.73 -14.90
C SER A 10 29.38 18.70 -13.91
N THR A 11 29.97 18.54 -12.71
CA THR A 11 29.52 17.54 -11.72
C THR A 11 28.63 18.10 -10.61
N LEU A 12 28.54 19.42 -10.46
CA LEU A 12 27.76 20.05 -9.38
C LEU A 12 26.26 20.22 -9.73
N VAL A 13 25.91 20.25 -11.02
CA VAL A 13 24.51 20.44 -11.46
C VAL A 13 23.65 19.18 -11.27
N LEU A 14 24.25 17.99 -11.19
CA LEU A 14 23.51 16.74 -11.02
C LEU A 14 23.06 16.44 -9.57
N ALA A 15 23.71 17.04 -8.56
CA ALA A 15 23.42 16.73 -7.16
C ALA A 15 22.20 17.51 -6.61
N ALA A 16 21.92 18.70 -7.15
CA ALA A 16 20.81 19.55 -6.70
C ALA A 16 19.45 19.19 -7.32
N SER A 17 19.44 18.43 -8.43
CA SER A 17 18.20 17.99 -9.10
C SER A 17 17.53 16.79 -8.44
N SER A 18 18.28 15.96 -7.71
CA SER A 18 17.79 14.71 -7.11
C SER A 18 16.65 14.90 -6.10
N PRO A 19 16.70 15.83 -5.11
CA PRO A 19 15.59 16.01 -4.18
C PRO A 19 14.35 16.60 -4.85
N LEU A 20 14.51 17.48 -5.85
CA LEU A 20 13.39 18.05 -6.61
C LEU A 20 12.67 16.98 -7.44
N LEU A 21 13.41 16.08 -8.08
CA LEU A 21 12.83 14.95 -8.81
C LEU A 21 12.10 13.98 -7.86
N GLY A 22 12.67 13.73 -6.67
CA GLY A 22 12.03 12.91 -5.64
C GLY A 22 10.71 13.51 -5.16
N LEU A 23 10.71 14.80 -4.81
CA LEU A 23 9.50 15.52 -4.38
C LEU A 23 8.46 15.61 -5.49
N ALA A 24 8.87 15.88 -6.73
CA ALA A 24 7.97 15.93 -7.88
C ALA A 24 7.35 14.55 -8.16
N GLY A 25 8.15 13.48 -8.11
CA GLY A 25 7.68 12.11 -8.26
C GLY A 25 6.71 11.71 -7.15
N TRP A 26 7.07 11.97 -5.89
CA TRP A 26 6.20 11.73 -4.73
C TRP A 26 4.88 12.49 -4.86
N ARG A 27 4.93 13.79 -5.18
CA ARG A 27 3.74 14.63 -5.36
C ARG A 27 2.89 14.10 -6.52
N PHE A 28 3.51 13.74 -7.65
CA PHE A 28 2.79 13.18 -8.79
C PHE A 28 2.07 11.88 -8.41
N TRP A 29 2.72 11.02 -7.62
CA TRP A 29 2.17 9.73 -7.16
C TRP A 29 1.00 9.91 -6.19
N THR A 30 1.12 10.85 -5.25
CA THR A 30 0.18 11.08 -4.15
C THR A 30 -0.85 12.19 -4.42
N ARG A 31 -0.83 12.86 -5.58
CA ARG A 31 -1.68 14.04 -5.85
C ARG A 31 -3.20 13.81 -5.74
N HIS A 32 -3.64 12.57 -5.82
CA HIS A 32 -5.05 12.18 -5.72
C HIS A 32 -5.39 11.50 -4.40
N SER A 33 -4.44 11.51 -3.46
CA SER A 33 -4.63 11.04 -2.10
C SER A 33 -4.85 12.23 -1.17
N PHE A 34 -5.71 12.06 -0.18
CA PHE A 34 -5.94 13.02 0.89
C PHE A 34 -6.05 12.27 2.23
N PHE A 35 -5.75 12.95 3.33
CA PHE A 35 -5.96 12.40 4.65
C PHE A 35 -7.33 12.83 5.17
N GLU A 36 -8.17 11.87 5.50
CA GLU A 36 -9.45 12.16 6.13
C GLU A 36 -9.23 12.47 7.61
N PRO A 37 -9.90 13.49 8.18
CA PRO A 37 -9.84 13.73 9.61
C PRO A 37 -10.38 12.52 10.36
N PHE A 38 -9.51 11.79 11.03
CA PHE A 38 -9.86 10.62 11.83
C PHE A 38 -9.73 11.02 13.30
N THR A 39 -10.84 11.46 13.87
CA THR A 39 -10.90 12.09 15.19
C THR A 39 -12.17 11.68 15.93
N SER A 40 -12.25 11.98 17.22
CA SER A 40 -13.45 11.70 18.01
C SER A 40 -14.72 12.46 17.58
N GLU A 41 -14.55 13.54 16.81
CA GLU A 41 -15.65 14.30 16.22
C GLU A 41 -16.17 13.65 14.94
N THR A 42 -15.32 12.91 14.22
CA THR A 42 -15.61 12.39 12.89
C THR A 42 -15.86 10.89 12.85
N ASP A 43 -15.32 10.12 13.81
CA ASP A 43 -15.45 8.67 13.83
C ASP A 43 -16.03 8.12 15.17
N PRO A 44 -17.13 7.34 15.12
CA PRO A 44 -17.72 6.68 16.29
C PRO A 44 -16.76 5.73 17.04
N LEU A 45 -15.71 5.23 16.38
CA LEU A 45 -14.66 4.40 16.97
C LEU A 45 -14.10 5.00 18.26
N PHE A 46 -13.87 6.31 18.25
CA PHE A 46 -13.32 7.02 19.40
C PHE A 46 -14.26 7.09 20.60
N GLN A 47 -15.55 6.86 20.36
CA GLN A 47 -16.57 6.82 21.41
C GLN A 47 -16.76 5.41 21.96
N SER A 48 -16.18 4.39 21.30
CA SER A 48 -16.37 2.99 21.62
C SER A 48 -15.92 2.65 23.04
N ALA A 49 -16.66 1.73 23.67
CA ALA A 49 -16.30 1.25 25.00
C ALA A 49 -14.95 0.50 24.99
N TYR A 50 -14.59 -0.10 23.85
CA TYR A 50 -13.33 -0.80 23.66
C TYR A 50 -12.14 0.16 23.67
N LEU A 51 -12.22 1.27 22.92
CA LEU A 51 -11.13 2.23 22.91
C LEU A 51 -10.91 2.82 24.32
N LYS A 52 -11.98 3.16 25.04
CA LYS A 52 -11.87 3.65 26.44
C LYS A 52 -11.25 2.62 27.38
N LYS A 53 -11.52 1.33 27.17
CA LYS A 53 -10.96 0.24 27.97
C LYS A 53 -9.46 0.05 27.73
N PHE A 54 -9.01 0.16 26.48
CA PHE A 54 -7.60 -0.09 26.10
C PHE A 54 -6.74 1.17 26.01
N ASN A 55 -7.35 2.35 25.94
CA ASN A 55 -6.70 3.66 26.01
C ASN A 55 -7.22 4.47 27.21
N PRO A 56 -7.03 4.00 28.46
CA PRO A 56 -7.59 4.65 29.66
C PRO A 56 -6.99 6.03 29.97
N ARG A 57 -5.89 6.40 29.30
CA ARG A 57 -5.23 7.70 29.47
C ARG A 57 -5.57 8.69 28.37
N ASP A 58 -6.45 8.31 27.45
CA ASP A 58 -6.83 9.14 26.31
C ASP A 58 -5.59 9.67 25.55
N ASN A 59 -4.61 8.77 25.33
CA ASN A 59 -3.44 9.13 24.54
C ASN A 59 -3.91 9.49 23.13
N PRO A 60 -3.31 10.52 22.49
CA PRO A 60 -3.64 10.87 21.12
C PRO A 60 -3.40 9.67 20.20
N SER A 61 -4.29 9.48 19.26
CA SER A 61 -4.19 8.44 18.26
C SER A 61 -3.27 8.89 17.12
N GLU A 62 -2.44 7.96 16.64
CA GLU A 62 -1.62 8.15 15.44
C GLU A 62 -2.36 7.50 14.28
N ASP A 63 -3.29 8.25 13.67
CA ASP A 63 -4.15 7.71 12.63
C ASP A 63 -3.77 8.23 11.25
N ASP A 64 -3.33 7.31 10.40
CA ASP A 64 -3.01 7.58 8.99
C ASP A 64 -4.13 7.08 8.08
N CYS A 65 -5.26 7.80 8.04
CA CYS A 65 -6.35 7.50 7.09
C CYS A 65 -6.11 8.19 5.73
N CYS A 66 -5.28 7.57 4.89
CA CYS A 66 -5.00 8.07 3.54
C CYS A 66 -6.02 7.51 2.53
N VAL A 67 -6.88 8.38 2.01
CA VAL A 67 -7.95 8.03 1.08
C VAL A 67 -7.58 8.44 -0.34
N ARG A 68 -7.91 7.59 -1.32
CA ARG A 68 -7.84 7.91 -2.74
C ARG A 68 -9.11 7.46 -3.45
N LEU A 69 -9.83 8.42 -4.01
CA LEU A 69 -11.05 8.14 -4.77
C LEU A 69 -10.73 7.81 -6.23
N VAL A 70 -11.23 6.68 -6.70
CA VAL A 70 -11.10 6.25 -8.09
C VAL A 70 -12.50 6.21 -8.72
N PRO A 71 -12.79 7.07 -9.72
CA PRO A 71 -14.07 7.03 -10.42
C PRO A 71 -14.29 5.67 -11.08
N LEU A 72 -15.52 5.15 -10.98
CA LEU A 72 -15.89 3.87 -11.60
C LEU A 72 -15.67 3.89 -13.13
N THR A 73 -15.78 5.06 -13.77
CA THR A 73 -15.50 5.25 -15.21
C THR A 73 -14.03 4.99 -15.60
N ARG A 74 -13.12 4.95 -14.61
CA ARG A 74 -11.71 4.57 -14.83
C ARG A 74 -11.44 3.09 -14.59
N LEU A 75 -12.42 2.35 -14.06
CA LEU A 75 -12.32 0.90 -13.94
C LEU A 75 -12.56 0.27 -15.31
N ARG A 76 -11.99 -0.92 -15.51
CA ARG A 76 -12.34 -1.72 -16.69
C ARG A 76 -13.82 -2.09 -16.61
N ALA A 77 -14.51 -2.05 -17.74
CA ALA A 77 -15.95 -2.30 -17.81
C ALA A 77 -16.32 -3.68 -17.21
N ASP A 78 -15.52 -4.70 -17.49
CA ASP A 78 -15.73 -6.06 -16.99
C ASP A 78 -15.72 -6.15 -15.45
N LEU A 79 -14.87 -5.35 -14.79
CA LEU A 79 -14.80 -5.32 -13.33
C LEU A 79 -16.00 -4.62 -12.71
N GLY A 80 -16.44 -3.53 -13.34
CA GLY A 80 -17.60 -2.76 -12.88
C GLY A 80 -18.90 -3.55 -13.06
N GLU A 81 -19.10 -4.15 -14.23
CA GLU A 81 -20.27 -5.00 -14.51
C GLU A 81 -20.32 -6.22 -13.59
N ASP A 82 -19.19 -6.89 -13.38
CA ASP A 82 -19.11 -8.03 -12.45
C ASP A 82 -19.46 -7.62 -11.01
N ALA A 83 -18.88 -6.52 -10.50
CA ALA A 83 -19.16 -6.02 -9.16
C ALA A 83 -20.63 -5.62 -8.96
N LEU A 84 -21.25 -4.96 -9.96
CA LEU A 84 -22.67 -4.61 -9.91
C LEU A 84 -23.59 -5.83 -9.90
N ASN A 85 -23.15 -6.95 -10.46
CA ASN A 85 -23.84 -8.24 -10.42
C ASN A 85 -23.46 -9.09 -9.19
N GLY A 86 -22.71 -8.54 -8.24
CA GLY A 86 -22.28 -9.24 -7.02
C GLY A 86 -21.10 -10.20 -7.22
N GLY A 87 -20.36 -10.06 -8.32
CA GLY A 87 -19.18 -10.85 -8.62
C GLY A 87 -17.90 -10.38 -7.92
N PRO A 88 -16.88 -11.24 -7.81
CA PRO A 88 -15.68 -10.99 -7.01
C PRO A 88 -14.54 -10.30 -7.77
N LYS A 89 -14.63 -10.14 -9.10
CA LYS A 89 -13.46 -9.79 -9.93
C LYS A 89 -12.84 -8.45 -9.58
N LEU A 90 -13.65 -7.49 -9.12
CA LEU A 90 -13.14 -6.19 -8.70
C LEU A 90 -12.23 -6.33 -7.47
N ILE A 91 -12.63 -7.16 -6.49
CA ILE A 91 -11.85 -7.41 -5.27
C ILE A 91 -10.60 -8.23 -5.60
N GLU A 92 -10.72 -9.24 -6.45
CA GLU A 92 -9.58 -10.04 -6.93
C GLU A 92 -8.56 -9.16 -7.65
N ALA A 93 -9.00 -8.31 -8.58
CA ALA A 93 -8.13 -7.37 -9.29
C ALA A 93 -7.49 -6.35 -8.34
N PHE A 94 -8.21 -5.91 -7.32
CA PHE A 94 -7.66 -5.05 -6.27
C PHE A 94 -6.57 -5.76 -5.47
N ALA A 95 -6.82 -6.98 -5.01
CA ALA A 95 -5.85 -7.77 -4.24
C ALA A 95 -4.61 -8.13 -5.09
N ALA A 96 -4.81 -8.54 -6.33
CA ALA A 96 -3.74 -8.78 -7.31
C ALA A 96 -2.90 -7.52 -7.52
N GLY A 97 -3.54 -6.35 -7.66
CA GLY A 97 -2.84 -5.07 -7.80
C GLY A 97 -2.06 -4.69 -6.55
N LEU A 98 -2.63 -4.90 -5.37
CA LEU A 98 -1.99 -4.64 -4.09
C LEU A 98 -0.76 -5.54 -3.90
N TRP A 99 -0.96 -6.87 -3.89
CA TRP A 99 0.09 -7.83 -3.59
C TRP A 99 1.06 -8.03 -4.75
N GLY A 100 0.57 -8.14 -5.99
CA GLY A 100 1.40 -8.28 -7.18
C GLY A 100 2.12 -7.00 -7.61
N GLY A 101 1.72 -5.85 -7.07
CA GLY A 101 2.21 -4.53 -7.42
C GLY A 101 3.64 -4.22 -6.96
N PHE A 102 4.13 -3.05 -7.39
CA PHE A 102 5.50 -2.60 -7.12
C PHE A 102 5.81 -2.43 -5.63
N GLY A 103 4.84 -2.00 -4.82
CA GLY A 103 5.03 -1.79 -3.38
C GLY A 103 5.52 -3.05 -2.67
N PHE A 104 4.88 -4.19 -2.95
CA PHE A 104 5.27 -5.47 -2.37
C PHE A 104 6.37 -6.18 -3.16
N ALA A 105 6.66 -5.79 -4.41
CA ALA A 105 7.74 -6.40 -5.18
C ALA A 105 9.12 -6.25 -4.51
N ILE A 106 9.39 -5.07 -3.94
CA ILE A 106 10.62 -4.81 -3.18
C ILE A 106 10.68 -5.70 -1.93
N GLN A 107 9.58 -5.72 -1.15
CA GLN A 107 9.48 -6.57 0.03
C GLN A 107 9.69 -8.05 -0.31
N ARG A 108 9.05 -8.56 -1.36
CA ARG A 108 9.23 -9.95 -1.84
C ARG A 108 10.69 -10.22 -2.21
N ALA A 109 11.34 -9.31 -2.92
CA ALA A 109 12.76 -9.48 -3.28
C ALA A 109 13.66 -9.57 -2.04
N ILE A 110 13.40 -8.74 -1.02
CA ILE A 110 14.12 -8.80 0.26
C ILE A 110 13.84 -10.14 0.96
N MET A 111 12.57 -10.55 1.02
CA MET A 111 12.17 -11.83 1.63
C MET A 111 12.83 -13.03 0.96
N LYS A 112 12.82 -13.10 -0.38
CA LYS A 112 13.53 -14.14 -1.14
C LYS A 112 15.02 -14.20 -0.82
N ARG A 113 15.65 -13.03 -0.73
CA ARG A 113 17.10 -12.93 -0.60
C ARG A 113 17.59 -13.21 0.82
N ALA A 114 16.87 -12.71 1.83
CA ALA A 114 17.36 -12.65 3.20
C ALA A 114 16.73 -13.70 4.13
N PHE A 115 15.52 -14.19 3.80
CA PHE A 115 14.72 -14.98 4.75
C PHE A 115 14.21 -16.31 4.18
N LEU A 116 14.38 -16.56 2.87
CA LEU A 116 13.98 -17.81 2.25
C LEU A 116 14.86 -18.97 2.69
N ASN A 117 14.24 -20.06 3.13
CA ASN A 117 14.88 -21.31 3.54
C ASN A 117 13.95 -22.50 3.24
N ASP A 118 14.41 -23.72 3.50
CA ASP A 118 13.63 -24.93 3.19
C ASP A 118 12.30 -25.03 3.94
N THR A 119 12.16 -24.37 5.09
CA THR A 119 10.95 -24.40 5.93
C THR A 119 9.86 -23.44 5.46
N ASN A 120 10.21 -22.36 4.76
CA ASN A 120 9.26 -21.33 4.30
C ASN A 120 9.27 -21.14 2.77
N LYS A 121 9.86 -22.07 2.03
CA LYS A 121 9.99 -21.99 0.57
C LYS A 121 8.66 -21.87 -0.18
N ASN A 122 7.57 -22.35 0.42
CA ASN A 122 6.21 -22.30 -0.14
C ASN A 122 5.39 -21.11 0.39
N ASP A 123 5.93 -20.35 1.34
CA ASP A 123 5.19 -19.24 1.97
C ASP A 123 5.27 -17.96 1.12
N LEU A 124 6.17 -17.94 0.14
CA LEU A 124 6.41 -16.77 -0.68
C LEU A 124 5.86 -16.94 -2.09
N TRP A 125 4.86 -16.11 -2.38
CA TRP A 125 4.17 -16.11 -3.67
C TRP A 125 4.98 -15.40 -4.74
N GLU A 126 4.96 -15.97 -5.94
CA GLU A 126 5.46 -15.31 -7.13
C GLU A 126 4.51 -14.19 -7.59
N LYS A 127 5.05 -13.25 -8.38
CA LYS A 127 4.24 -12.13 -8.86
C LYS A 127 3.08 -12.63 -9.72
N GLU A 128 3.36 -13.60 -10.58
CA GLU A 128 2.41 -14.21 -11.50
C GLU A 128 1.30 -14.92 -10.73
N GLU A 129 1.66 -15.67 -9.69
CA GLU A 129 0.70 -16.32 -8.78
C GLU A 129 -0.24 -15.32 -8.11
N LEU A 130 0.27 -14.16 -7.69
CA LEU A 130 -0.55 -13.10 -7.10
C LEU A 130 -1.47 -12.43 -8.12
N LEU A 131 -1.05 -12.33 -9.39
CA LEU A 131 -1.87 -11.69 -10.42
C LEU A 131 -2.97 -12.59 -10.96
N GLU A 132 -2.77 -13.90 -10.96
CA GLU A 132 -3.70 -14.89 -11.51
C GLU A 132 -4.58 -15.54 -10.43
N SER A 133 -4.27 -15.33 -9.16
CA SER A 133 -5.02 -15.88 -8.03
C SER A 133 -6.46 -15.36 -7.98
N LEU A 134 -7.40 -16.31 -7.84
CA LEU A 134 -8.81 -16.04 -7.52
C LEU A 134 -9.05 -15.67 -6.05
N TYR A 135 -8.00 -15.73 -5.23
CA TYR A 135 -8.06 -15.41 -3.81
C TYR A 135 -9.22 -16.11 -3.09
N GLU A 136 -9.45 -17.40 -3.36
CA GLU A 136 -10.54 -18.17 -2.75
C GLU A 136 -10.39 -18.32 -1.23
N PRO A 137 -11.47 -18.52 -0.46
CA PRO A 137 -11.38 -18.83 0.96
C PRO A 137 -10.44 -20.03 1.21
N GLY A 138 -9.47 -19.89 2.12
CA GLY A 138 -8.39 -20.86 2.32
C GLY A 138 -7.06 -20.51 1.63
N ASN A 139 -7.06 -19.49 0.76
CA ASN A 139 -5.83 -18.93 0.21
C ASN A 139 -5.14 -18.05 1.26
N VAL A 140 -3.89 -18.34 1.59
CA VAL A 140 -3.10 -17.61 2.61
C VAL A 140 -3.08 -16.10 2.38
N ALA A 141 -3.02 -15.63 1.12
CA ALA A 141 -3.07 -14.20 0.83
C ALA A 141 -4.45 -13.57 1.11
N ARG A 142 -5.53 -14.32 0.82
CA ARG A 142 -6.90 -13.91 1.19
C ARG A 142 -7.11 -14.00 2.69
N GLU A 143 -6.55 -14.99 3.37
CA GLU A 143 -6.62 -15.13 4.83
C GLU A 143 -5.82 -14.05 5.54
N GLN A 144 -4.66 -13.65 5.02
CA GLN A 144 -3.91 -12.51 5.54
C GLN A 144 -4.67 -11.20 5.32
N LEU A 145 -5.32 -11.03 4.16
CA LEU A 145 -6.19 -9.87 3.90
C LEU A 145 -7.41 -9.88 4.83
N ALA A 146 -8.11 -11.02 4.94
CA ALA A 146 -9.24 -11.19 5.82
C ALA A 146 -8.81 -10.96 7.27
N ASN A 147 -7.73 -11.54 7.76
CA ASN A 147 -7.22 -11.29 9.11
C ASN A 147 -6.84 -9.83 9.32
N ALA A 148 -6.29 -9.12 8.32
CA ALA A 148 -6.03 -7.70 8.43
C ALA A 148 -7.33 -6.90 8.60
N THR A 149 -8.39 -7.25 7.86
CA THR A 149 -9.71 -6.62 7.95
C THR A 149 -10.48 -7.03 9.21
N THR A 150 -10.51 -8.31 9.58
CA THR A 150 -11.16 -8.77 10.82
C THR A 150 -10.45 -8.21 12.04
N ARG A 151 -9.13 -7.99 11.98
CA ARG A 151 -8.38 -7.35 13.07
C ARG A 151 -8.62 -5.85 13.13
N SER A 152 -9.03 -5.18 12.05
CA SER A 152 -9.59 -3.82 12.14
C SER A 152 -11.01 -3.83 12.72
N ASP A 153 -11.83 -4.83 12.38
CA ASP A 153 -13.22 -4.93 12.85
C ASP A 153 -13.33 -5.36 14.32
N HIS A 154 -12.36 -6.13 14.83
CA HIS A 154 -12.23 -6.45 16.27
C HIS A 154 -11.56 -5.34 17.09
N MET A 155 -11.04 -4.31 16.42
CA MET A 155 -10.52 -3.10 17.04
C MET A 155 -11.50 -1.93 16.94
N ALA A 156 -12.67 -2.12 16.29
CA ALA A 156 -13.80 -1.21 16.27
C ALA A 156 -14.82 -1.50 17.39
#